data_AF-A0A920MV39-F1
#
_entry.id   AF-A0A920MV39-F1
#
_cell.length_a   1.000
_cell.length_b   1.000
_cell.length_c   1.000
_cell.angle_alpha   90.00
_cell.angle_beta   90.00
_cell.angle_gamma   90.00
#
_symmetry.space_group_name_H-M   'P 1'
#
loop_
_entity.id
_entity.type
_entity.pdbx_description
1 polymer ?
#
loop_
_entity_poly.entity_id
_entity_poly.type
_entity_poly.pdbx_seq_one_letter_code
_entity_poly.pdbx_strand_id
1 'polypeptide(L)'
;MEILRDYGLIFISFVLSMIYAIEPLFMSKLVDIYKRDDHDSLKRKKVMIYRQIKELEMEHDIGNINDKDFAKMRDELKKEVSELISQIKSK
;
A
#
# COMPACT_ATOMS: atom_id res chain seq x y z
N MET A 1 41.25 23.30 28.67
CA MET A 1 40.34 22.27 29.22
C MET A 1 39.51 22.84 30.37
N GLU A 2 39.03 24.09 30.28
CA GLU A 2 38.17 24.73 31.32
C GLU A 2 36.77 24.99 30.75
N ILE A 3 36.71 25.49 29.51
CA ILE A 3 35.46 25.72 28.75
C ILE A 3 34.60 24.46 28.66
N LEU A 4 35.22 23.29 28.45
CA LEU A 4 34.50 22.01 28.38
C LEU A 4 33.93 21.57 29.73
N ARG A 5 34.56 22.00 30.84
CA ARG A 5 34.14 21.67 32.22
C ARG A 5 32.99 22.57 32.66
N ASP A 6 33.03 23.85 32.30
CA ASP A 6 32.03 24.84 32.71
C ASP A 6 30.77 24.81 31.82
N TYR A 7 30.92 24.53 30.51
CA TYR A 7 29.81 24.55 29.55
C TYR A 7 29.43 23.15 29.02
N GLY A 8 30.10 22.09 29.49
CA GLY A 8 29.90 20.73 29.01
C GLY A 8 28.45 20.25 29.15
N LEU A 9 27.80 20.56 30.27
CA LEU A 9 26.39 20.17 30.51
C LEU A 9 25.42 20.84 29.52
N ILE A 10 25.63 22.13 29.24
CA ILE A 10 24.82 22.89 28.29
C ILE A 10 25.03 22.32 26.89
N PHE A 11 26.28 22.09 26.51
CA PHE A 11 26.63 21.54 25.20
C PHE A 11 26.04 20.14 24.98
N ILE A 12 26.09 19.25 25.99
CA ILE A 12 25.54 17.89 25.91
C ILE A 12 24.02 17.93 25.72
N SER A 13 23.30 18.72 26.52
CA SER A 13 21.83 18.82 26.40
C SER A 13 21.38 19.40 25.05
N PHE A 14 22.15 20.34 24.50
CA PHE A 14 21.92 20.89 23.17
C PHE A 14 22.12 19.84 22.07
N VAL A 15 23.23 19.10 22.12
CA VAL A 15 23.51 18.02 21.17
C VAL A 15 22.46 16.91 21.26
N LEU A 16 22.04 16.52 22.47
CA LEU A 16 20.97 15.53 22.67
C LEU A 16 19.64 15.98 22.05
N SER A 17 19.27 17.24 22.24
CA SER A 17 18.05 17.81 21.65
C SER A 17 18.11 17.82 20.12
N MET A 18 19.29 18.10 19.56
CA MET A 18 19.52 18.11 18.13
C MET A 18 19.48 16.70 17.52
N ILE A 19 20.05 15.71 18.22
CA ILE A 19 19.95 14.29 17.82
C ILE A 19 18.50 13.85 17.85
N TYR A 20 17.75 14.16 18.91
CA TYR A 20 16.32 13.81 19.02
C TYR A 20 15.47 14.44 17.91
N ALA A 21 15.76 15.68 17.51
CA ALA A 21 15.06 16.33 16.41
C ALA A 21 15.36 15.69 15.03
N ILE A 22 16.57 15.15 14.85
CA ILE A 22 17.00 14.53 13.59
C ILE A 22 16.68 13.03 13.54
N GLU A 23 16.55 12.36 14.69
CA GLU A 23 16.15 10.95 14.85
C GLU A 23 14.95 10.53 13.96
N PRO A 24 13.82 11.25 13.91
CA PRO A 24 12.69 10.88 13.05
C PRO A 24 13.02 10.91 11.56
N LEU A 25 14.02 11.69 11.13
CA LEU A 25 14.43 11.78 9.73
C LEU A 25 15.14 10.51 9.25
N PHE A 26 15.76 9.76 10.17
CA PHE A 26 16.44 8.48 9.89
C PHE A 26 15.56 7.26 10.20
N MET A 27 14.37 7.45 10.75
CA MET A 27 13.38 6.40 10.93
C MET A 27 12.76 6.04 9.56
N SER A 28 13.43 5.14 8.83
CA SER A 28 13.00 4.55 7.54
C SER A 28 11.62 3.87 7.57
N LYS A 29 10.94 3.85 8.72
CA LYS A 29 9.62 3.27 8.95
C LYS A 29 8.52 3.95 8.13
N LEU A 30 8.73 5.18 7.66
CA LEU A 30 7.76 5.87 6.80
C LEU A 30 7.62 5.23 5.41
N VAL A 31 8.70 4.66 4.85
CA VAL A 31 8.67 3.98 3.55
C VAL A 31 7.94 2.64 3.63
N ASP A 32 8.07 1.93 4.75
CA ASP A 32 7.43 0.63 4.97
C ASP A 32 5.91 0.78 5.19
N ILE A 33 5.48 1.86 5.85
CA ILE A 33 4.04 2.19 6.00
C ILE A 33 3.39 2.41 4.62
N TYR A 34 4.05 3.16 3.72
CA TYR A 34 3.53 3.42 2.38
C TYR A 34 3.49 2.15 1.51
N LYS A 35 4.49 1.27 1.65
CA LYS A 35 4.51 -0.01 0.93
C LYS A 35 3.46 -1.00 1.43
N ARG A 36 3.21 -1.06 2.74
CA ARG A 36 2.16 -1.91 3.32
C ARG A 36 0.76 -1.45 2.93
N ASP A 37 0.49 -0.15 2.97
CA ASP A 37 -0.83 0.36 2.57
C ASP A 37 -1.12 0.04 1.11
N ASP A 38 -0.13 0.16 0.22
CA ASP A 38 -0.31 -0.20 -1.18
C ASP A 38 -0.49 -1.72 -1.39
N HIS A 39 0.19 -2.57 -0.62
CA HIS A 39 -0.04 -4.01 -0.72
C HIS A 39 -1.44 -4.41 -0.21
N ASP A 40 -1.94 -3.76 0.83
CA ASP A 40 -3.30 -3.99 1.32
C ASP A 40 -4.36 -3.37 0.40
N SER A 41 -4.06 -2.26 -0.26
CA SER A 41 -4.93 -1.66 -1.29
C SER A 41 -5.11 -2.60 -2.48
N LEU A 42 -4.02 -3.21 -2.96
CA LEU A 42 -4.04 -4.19 -4.07
C LEU A 42 -4.82 -5.44 -3.69
N LYS A 43 -4.66 -5.95 -2.45
CA LYS A 43 -5.48 -7.06 -1.94
C LYS A 43 -6.96 -6.72 -1.90
N ARG A 44 -7.34 -5.52 -1.42
CA ARG A 44 -8.73 -5.06 -1.41
C ARG A 44 -9.30 -4.98 -2.83
N LYS A 45 -8.55 -4.42 -3.77
CA LYS A 45 -8.96 -4.32 -5.17
C LYS A 45 -9.15 -5.70 -5.82
N LYS A 46 -8.29 -6.68 -5.52
CA LYS A 46 -8.48 -8.08 -5.96
C LYS A 46 -9.82 -8.66 -5.50
N VAL A 47 -10.17 -8.50 -4.23
CA VAL A 47 -11.43 -9.00 -3.66
C VAL A 47 -12.64 -8.34 -4.33
N MET A 48 -12.55 -7.04 -4.60
CA MET A 48 -13.61 -6.30 -5.30
C MET A 48 -13.87 -6.85 -6.70
N ILE A 49 -12.83 -7.11 -7.49
CA ILE A 49 -13.01 -7.65 -8.85
C ILE A 49 -13.59 -9.08 -8.80
N TYR A 50 -13.18 -9.91 -7.85
CA TYR A 50 -13.83 -11.23 -7.66
C TYR A 50 -15.31 -11.12 -7.30
N ARG A 51 -15.69 -10.10 -6.53
CA ARG A 51 -17.11 -9.84 -6.25
C ARG A 51 -17.87 -9.43 -7.52
N GLN A 52 -17.27 -8.58 -8.36
CA GLN A 52 -17.85 -8.18 -9.64
C GLN A 52 -18.03 -9.37 -10.60
N ILE A 53 -17.06 -10.28 -10.66
CA ILE A 53 -17.20 -11.52 -11.47
C ILE A 53 -18.38 -12.34 -10.97
N LYS A 54 -18.55 -12.47 -9.65
CA LYS A 54 -19.69 -13.18 -9.07
C LYS A 54 -21.02 -12.48 -9.36
N GLU A 55 -21.08 -11.15 -9.22
CA GLU A 55 -22.28 -10.36 -9.55
C GLU A 55 -22.63 -10.53 -11.03
N LEU A 56 -21.65 -10.49 -11.92
CA LEU A 56 -21.82 -10.73 -13.35
C LEU A 56 -22.34 -12.14 -13.67
N GLU A 57 -21.82 -13.17 -13.00
CA GLU A 57 -22.32 -14.55 -13.11
C GLU A 57 -23.78 -14.65 -12.64
N MET A 58 -24.14 -13.97 -11.54
CA MET A 58 -25.53 -13.94 -11.07
C MET A 58 -26.47 -13.20 -12.03
N GLU A 59 -26.02 -12.10 -12.64
CA GLU A 59 -26.80 -11.38 -13.66
C GLU A 59 -27.02 -12.22 -14.92
N HIS A 60 -26.02 -13.02 -15.31
CA HIS A 60 -26.15 -13.98 -16.42
C HIS A 60 -27.13 -15.09 -16.10
N ASP A 61 -27.02 -15.68 -14.91
CA ASP A 61 -27.92 -16.75 -14.45
C ASP A 61 -29.39 -16.32 -14.38
N ILE A 62 -29.63 -15.04 -14.04
CA ILE A 62 -30.99 -14.44 -13.99
C ILE A 62 -31.49 -14.06 -15.40
N GLY A 63 -30.64 -14.16 -16.43
CA GLY A 63 -30.97 -13.82 -17.81
C GLY A 63 -31.00 -12.31 -18.09
N ASN A 64 -30.40 -11.50 -17.22
CA ASN A 64 -30.35 -10.04 -17.37
C ASN A 64 -29.31 -9.60 -18.41
N ILE A 65 -28.29 -10.43 -18.66
CA ILE A 65 -27.25 -10.19 -19.66
C ILE A 65 -27.16 -11.37 -20.63
N ASN A 66 -26.84 -11.08 -21.89
CA ASN A 66 -26.69 -12.11 -22.91
C ASN A 66 -25.30 -12.78 -22.84
N ASP A 67 -25.18 -13.96 -23.46
CA ASP A 67 -23.94 -14.76 -23.44
C ASP A 67 -22.72 -14.01 -24.01
N LYS A 68 -22.93 -13.18 -25.02
CA LYS A 68 -21.85 -12.45 -25.72
C LYS A 68 -21.29 -11.33 -24.84
N ASP A 69 -22.17 -10.59 -24.18
CA ASP A 69 -21.82 -9.49 -23.27
C ASP A 69 -21.24 -10.05 -21.97
N PHE A 70 -21.80 -11.15 -21.46
CA PHE A 70 -21.22 -11.90 -20.34
C PHE A 70 -19.78 -12.34 -20.63
N ALA A 71 -19.55 -12.99 -21.77
CA ALA A 71 -18.21 -13.46 -22.15
C ALA A 71 -17.22 -12.29 -22.25
N LYS A 72 -17.62 -11.19 -22.88
CA LYS A 72 -16.79 -9.99 -23.03
C LYS A 72 -16.43 -9.38 -21.66
N MET A 73 -17.44 -9.13 -20.82
CA MET A 73 -17.23 -8.53 -19.49
C MET A 73 -16.39 -9.44 -18.59
N ARG A 74 -16.61 -10.76 -18.65
CA ARG A 74 -15.83 -11.74 -17.89
C ARG A 74 -14.37 -11.76 -18.30
N ASP A 75 -14.08 -11.65 -19.60
CA ASP A 75 -12.71 -11.60 -20.08
C ASP A 75 -12.01 -10.28 -19.71
N GLU A 76 -12.72 -9.16 -19.74
CA GLU A 76 -12.21 -7.87 -19.25
C GLU A 76 -11.86 -7.92 -17.75
N LEU A 77 -12.76 -8.44 -16.91
CA LEU A 77 -12.51 -8.59 -15.47
C LEU A 77 -11.36 -9.56 -15.17
N LYS A 78 -11.24 -10.67 -15.92
CA LYS A 78 -10.11 -11.60 -15.79
C LYS A 78 -8.79 -10.94 -16.17
N LYS A 79 -8.77 -10.13 -17.23
CA LYS A 79 -7.58 -9.38 -17.63
C LYS A 79 -7.15 -8.41 -16.54
N GLU A 80 -8.10 -7.67 -15.95
CA GLU A 80 -7.80 -6.74 -14.85
C GLU A 80 -7.23 -7.47 -13.61
N VAL A 81 -7.80 -8.63 -13.24
CA VAL A 81 -7.23 -9.45 -12.15
C VAL A 81 -5.82 -9.94 -12.48
N SER A 82 -5.57 -10.35 -13.72
CA SER A 82 -4.26 -10.84 -14.15
C SER A 82 -3.18 -9.76 -14.07
N GLU A 83 -3.51 -8.55 -14.53
CA GLU A 83 -2.63 -7.38 -14.41
C GLU A 83 -2.38 -7.03 -12.94
N LEU A 84 -3.42 -7.06 -12.10
CA LEU A 84 -3.32 -6.78 -10.67
C LEU A 84 -2.47 -7.83 -9.94
N ILE A 85 -2.63 -9.12 -10.24
CA ILE A 85 -1.80 -10.20 -9.68
C ILE A 85 -0.34 -10.02 -10.11
N SER A 86 -0.10 -9.61 -11.36
CA SER A 86 1.25 -9.35 -11.86
C SER A 86 1.90 -8.18 -11.12
N GLN A 87 1.14 -7.11 -10.81
CA GLN A 87 1.61 -5.99 -9.98
C GLN A 87 1.91 -6.43 -8.54
N ILE A 88 1.08 -7.28 -7.94
CA ILE A 88 1.35 -7.85 -6.60
C ILE A 88 2.63 -8.70 -6.61
N LYS A 89 2.84 -9.52 -7.65
CA LYS A 89 3.98 -10.45 -7.72
C LYS A 89 5.29 -9.78 -8.11
N SER A 90 5.24 -8.68 -8.85
CA SER A 90 6.40 -7.91 -9.29
C SER A 90 6.96 -6.98 -8.20
N LYS A 91 6.28 -6.85 -7.05
CA LYS A 91 6.62 -5.92 -5.97
C LYS A 91 7.13 -6.64 -4.74
#